data_AF-A0AB38RNZ4-F1
#
_entry.id   AF-A0AB38RNZ4-F1
#
_cell.length_a   1.000
_cell.length_b   1.000
_cell.length_c   1.000
_cell.angle_alpha   90.00
_cell.angle_beta   90.00
_cell.angle_gamma   90.00
#
_symmetry.space_group_name_H-M   'P 1'
#
loop_
_entity.id
_entity.type
_entity.pdbx_description
1 polymer ?
#
loop_
_entity_poly.entity_id
_entity_poly.type
_entity_poly.pdbx_seq_one_letter_code
_entity_poly.pdbx_strand_id
1 'polypeptide(L)'
;MKGTVVKKLDYDLVGEQLFSNPKVRARIERHYRLPTDAATSSQFLDYAVRHLDQEAMDNPLTQTYSNQQVFKAAVNALGSNSRNWASFVKVRDQHLEGLLYGFDPEKTHTAVLDGTLTLADLREHLSGQSGTGDAKAIIRWAKLLTDQPNYYGQILAIARAVVDLAADADHPLDNEHLMMCLAGYLIAPPRRWPGDKHIDTDILLMTPRDRDLPGMGYPLASEFLRNLHWNGFKPDRHITRLLRLWVPEFRDTVEPNVDRLCTLIGSRNQSLRYFLKYSLIGVAITPDGNYSRADNLIWMLGAYLEKKTKESNVQYIHD
;
A
#
# COMPACT_ATOMS: atom_id res chain seq x y z
N MET A 1 20.13 -33.61 0.55
CA MET A 1 19.33 -32.37 0.60
C MET A 1 19.54 -31.65 -0.72
N LYS A 2 18.54 -31.59 -1.61
CA LYS A 2 18.60 -30.67 -2.74
C LYS A 2 18.52 -29.27 -2.15
N GLY A 3 19.50 -28.41 -2.42
CA GLY A 3 19.46 -27.02 -1.97
C GLY A 3 18.15 -26.39 -2.40
N THR A 4 17.46 -25.73 -1.48
CA THR A 4 16.30 -24.90 -1.83
C THR A 4 16.82 -23.79 -2.72
N VAL A 5 16.53 -23.87 -4.01
CA VAL A 5 16.85 -22.81 -4.96
C VAL A 5 16.05 -21.57 -4.55
N VAL A 6 16.72 -20.45 -4.33
CA VAL A 6 16.10 -19.25 -3.78
C VAL A 6 15.78 -18.31 -4.93
N LYS A 7 14.56 -18.43 -5.45
CA LYS A 7 14.12 -17.57 -6.56
C LYS A 7 13.99 -16.11 -6.15
N LYS A 8 14.74 -15.22 -6.79
CA LYS A 8 14.75 -13.77 -6.55
C LYS A 8 14.48 -12.96 -7.82
N LEU A 9 13.86 -11.79 -7.62
CA LEU A 9 13.63 -10.80 -8.67
C LEU A 9 14.96 -10.15 -9.08
N ASP A 10 15.21 -10.11 -10.38
CA ASP A 10 16.34 -9.40 -10.95
C ASP A 10 16.00 -7.92 -11.17
N TYR A 11 16.45 -7.07 -10.25
CA TYR A 11 16.26 -5.62 -10.35
C TYR A 11 16.98 -5.00 -11.55
N ASP A 12 18.16 -5.51 -11.90
CA ASP A 12 18.95 -4.97 -12.99
C ASP A 12 18.25 -5.24 -14.31
N LEU A 13 17.77 -6.47 -14.54
CA LEU A 13 17.00 -6.82 -15.72
C LEU A 13 15.67 -6.04 -15.80
N VAL A 14 14.94 -5.89 -14.69
CA VAL A 14 13.72 -5.05 -14.67
C VAL A 14 14.05 -3.60 -15.06
N GLY A 15 15.13 -3.05 -14.51
CA GLY A 15 15.61 -1.71 -14.82
C GLY A 15 15.99 -1.55 -16.29
N GLU A 16 16.75 -2.50 -16.82
CA GLU A 16 17.16 -2.52 -18.22
C GLU A 16 15.96 -2.59 -19.16
N GLN A 17 14.96 -3.43 -18.88
CA GLN A 17 13.76 -3.54 -19.73
C GLN A 17 12.93 -2.26 -19.73
N LEU A 18 12.79 -1.60 -18.58
CA LEU A 18 12.08 -0.32 -18.47
C LEU A 18 12.86 0.84 -19.12
N PHE A 19 14.19 0.84 -19.01
CA PHE A 19 15.06 1.90 -19.49
C PHE A 19 15.34 1.81 -21.00
N SER A 20 15.63 0.61 -21.51
CA SER A 20 16.05 0.38 -22.91
C SER A 20 14.96 0.61 -23.93
N ASN A 21 13.68 0.56 -23.54
CA ASN A 21 12.55 0.84 -24.41
C ASN A 21 12.23 2.34 -24.42
N PRO A 22 12.57 3.11 -25.48
CA PRO A 22 12.48 4.58 -25.43
C PRO A 22 11.05 5.08 -25.27
N LYS A 23 10.06 4.34 -25.81
CA LYS A 23 8.64 4.70 -25.68
C LYS A 23 8.12 4.48 -24.27
N VAL A 24 8.56 3.41 -23.60
CA VAL A 24 8.20 3.13 -22.20
C VAL A 24 8.88 4.14 -21.28
N ARG A 25 10.19 4.32 -21.43
CA ARG A 25 11.00 5.28 -20.67
C ARG A 25 10.40 6.69 -20.73
N ALA A 26 10.23 7.26 -21.93
CA ALA A 26 9.70 8.61 -22.11
C ALA A 26 8.29 8.77 -21.51
N ARG A 27 7.49 7.70 -21.52
CA ARG A 27 6.16 7.72 -20.91
C ARG A 27 6.23 7.75 -19.40
N ILE A 28 7.12 6.97 -18.77
CA ILE A 28 7.36 6.98 -17.33
C ILE A 28 7.94 8.34 -16.91
N GLU A 29 8.97 8.84 -17.58
CA GLU A 29 9.57 10.15 -17.29
C GLU A 29 8.52 11.26 -17.27
N ARG A 30 7.68 11.33 -18.31
CA ARG A 30 6.59 12.32 -18.37
C ARG A 30 5.54 12.13 -17.26
N HIS A 31 5.19 10.89 -16.95
CA HIS A 31 4.15 10.56 -15.99
C HIS A 31 4.55 10.90 -14.55
N TYR A 32 5.81 10.67 -14.21
CA TYR A 32 6.37 10.95 -12.89
C TYR A 32 7.22 12.21 -12.86
N ARG A 33 7.19 13.01 -13.94
CA ARG A 33 8.03 14.22 -14.09
C ARG A 33 9.49 13.97 -13.69
N LEU A 34 10.02 12.80 -14.08
CA LEU A 34 11.38 12.41 -13.74
C LEU A 34 12.38 13.28 -14.52
N PRO A 35 13.58 13.50 -13.97
CA PRO A 35 14.69 14.02 -14.75
C PRO A 35 14.93 13.15 -15.99
N THR A 36 15.15 13.78 -17.15
CA THR A 36 15.37 13.09 -18.43
C THR A 36 16.86 12.82 -18.72
N ASP A 37 17.73 13.13 -17.77
CA ASP A 37 19.19 13.05 -17.85
C ASP A 37 19.75 11.74 -17.29
N ALA A 38 18.89 10.78 -16.90
CA ALA A 38 19.33 9.46 -16.45
C ALA A 38 20.21 8.78 -17.51
N ALA A 39 21.48 8.55 -17.17
CA ALA A 39 22.47 7.94 -18.04
C ALA A 39 22.44 6.40 -17.99
N THR A 40 21.94 5.83 -16.89
CA THR A 40 21.88 4.38 -16.65
C THR A 40 20.49 3.92 -16.20
N SER A 41 20.21 2.63 -16.34
CA SER A 41 18.98 1.99 -15.84
C SER A 41 18.82 2.16 -14.33
N SER A 42 19.90 1.98 -13.57
CA SER A 42 19.93 2.16 -12.12
C SER A 42 19.54 3.59 -11.71
N GLN A 43 20.12 4.61 -12.34
CA GLN A 43 19.79 6.01 -12.07
C GLN A 43 18.32 6.32 -12.40
N PHE A 44 17.81 5.78 -13.51
CA PHE A 44 16.41 5.93 -13.90
C PHE A 44 15.44 5.29 -12.88
N LEU A 45 15.76 4.08 -12.41
CA LEU A 45 14.95 3.40 -11.39
C LEU A 45 14.94 4.18 -10.07
N ASP A 46 16.07 4.71 -9.64
CA ASP A 46 16.15 5.50 -8.41
C ASP A 46 15.32 6.79 -8.51
N TYR A 47 15.32 7.45 -9.67
CA TYR A 47 14.40 8.57 -9.91
C TYR A 47 12.94 8.14 -9.81
N ALA A 48 12.58 7.01 -10.44
CA ALA A 48 11.22 6.52 -10.48
C ALA A 48 10.70 6.11 -9.08
N VAL A 49 11.53 5.45 -8.28
CA VAL A 49 11.19 5.01 -6.92
C VAL A 49 11.11 6.19 -5.96
N ARG A 50 12.07 7.12 -5.98
CA ARG A 50 12.03 8.31 -5.11
C ARG A 50 10.81 9.18 -5.36
N HIS A 51 10.37 9.31 -6.61
CA HIS A 51 9.19 10.11 -6.93
C HIS A 51 7.88 9.51 -6.38
N LEU A 52 7.86 8.22 -6.04
CA LEU A 52 6.71 7.59 -5.40
C LEU A 52 6.60 7.92 -3.91
N ASP A 53 7.67 8.43 -3.28
CA ASP A 53 7.70 8.83 -1.86
C ASP A 53 7.25 7.70 -0.91
N GLN A 54 7.82 6.51 -1.13
CA GLN A 54 7.51 5.27 -0.41
C GLN A 54 8.78 4.56 0.07
N GLU A 55 9.86 5.32 0.31
CA GLU A 55 11.05 4.75 0.97
C GLU A 55 10.67 4.30 2.37
N ALA A 56 10.98 3.04 2.68
CA ALA A 56 10.63 2.42 3.94
C ALA A 56 11.48 2.98 5.09
N MET A 57 10.84 3.17 6.24
CA MET A 57 11.53 3.46 7.50
C MET A 57 11.98 2.15 8.17
N ASP A 58 13.16 2.15 8.79
CA ASP A 58 13.77 0.96 9.41
C ASP A 58 12.87 0.35 10.50
N ASN A 59 12.29 1.19 11.35
CA ASN A 59 11.35 0.77 12.39
C ASN A 59 10.03 1.55 12.26
N PRO A 60 8.96 0.91 11.76
CA PRO A 60 7.71 1.61 11.57
C PRO A 60 7.00 1.99 12.88
N LEU A 61 7.34 1.33 14.00
CA LEU A 61 6.72 1.53 15.31
C LEU A 61 7.23 2.76 16.08
N THR A 62 8.32 3.39 15.62
CA THR A 62 8.89 4.61 16.21
C THR A 62 8.48 5.88 15.46
N GLN A 63 7.75 5.74 14.35
CA GLN A 63 7.32 6.86 13.53
C GLN A 63 6.24 7.69 14.23
N THR A 64 6.14 8.97 13.88
CA THR A 64 5.03 9.84 14.25
C THR A 64 4.53 10.57 13.02
N TYR A 65 3.21 10.59 12.82
CA TYR A 65 2.57 11.34 11.74
C TYR A 65 1.46 12.21 12.30
N SER A 66 1.35 13.43 11.80
CA SER A 66 0.20 14.28 12.05
C SER A 66 -1.03 13.76 11.29
N ASN A 67 -2.23 14.11 11.74
CA ASN A 67 -3.46 13.79 11.02
C ASN A 67 -3.47 14.37 9.59
N GLN A 68 -2.78 15.49 9.33
CA GLN A 68 -2.60 16.03 7.98
C GLN A 68 -1.81 15.06 7.09
N GLN A 69 -0.72 14.47 7.60
CA GLN A 69 0.07 13.47 6.87
C GLN A 69 -0.72 12.18 6.67
N VAL A 70 -1.46 11.72 7.69
CA VAL A 70 -2.36 10.56 7.57
C VAL A 70 -3.44 10.81 6.52
N PHE A 71 -4.03 12.01 6.51
CA PHE A 71 -5.07 12.35 5.54
C PHE A 71 -4.52 12.36 4.11
N LYS A 72 -3.35 12.96 3.90
CA LYS A 72 -2.62 12.91 2.61
C LYS A 72 -2.35 11.47 2.17
N ALA A 73 -1.88 10.60 3.08
CA ALA A 73 -1.64 9.18 2.77
C ALA A 73 -2.92 8.46 2.35
N ALA A 74 -4.05 8.73 3.02
CA ALA A 74 -5.35 8.15 2.68
C ALA A 74 -5.88 8.66 1.33
N VAL A 75 -5.77 9.95 1.05
CA VAL A 75 -6.14 10.55 -0.25
C VAL A 75 -5.29 9.98 -1.38
N ASN A 76 -3.98 9.81 -1.17
CA ASN A 76 -3.08 9.16 -2.13
C ASN A 76 -3.51 7.72 -2.42
N ALA A 77 -3.79 6.93 -1.37
CA ALA A 77 -4.24 5.55 -1.55
C ALA A 77 -5.55 5.47 -2.35
N LEU A 78 -6.57 6.24 -1.96
CA LEU A 78 -7.87 6.31 -2.66
C LEU A 78 -7.73 6.84 -4.10
N GLY A 79 -6.85 7.81 -4.32
CA GLY A 79 -6.53 8.35 -5.63
C GLY A 79 -5.86 7.35 -6.57
N SER A 80 -5.08 6.41 -6.03
CA SER A 80 -4.46 5.31 -6.79
C SER A 80 -5.49 4.25 -7.25
N ASN A 81 -6.70 4.25 -6.68
CA ASN A 81 -7.71 3.24 -6.96
C ASN A 81 -8.23 3.34 -8.40
N SER A 82 -7.97 2.31 -9.22
CA SER A 82 -8.53 2.16 -10.57
C SER A 82 -8.27 3.35 -11.52
N ARG A 83 -7.22 4.14 -11.25
CA ARG A 83 -6.84 5.34 -12.01
C ARG A 83 -5.42 5.25 -12.52
N ASN A 84 -5.13 6.07 -13.53
CA ASN A 84 -3.75 6.32 -13.90
C ASN A 84 -3.10 7.20 -12.81
N TRP A 85 -2.12 6.65 -12.10
CA TRP A 85 -1.44 7.34 -11.00
C TRP A 85 -0.87 8.70 -11.39
N ALA A 86 -0.20 8.79 -12.55
CA ALA A 86 0.39 10.03 -13.02
C ALA A 86 -0.64 11.13 -13.28
N SER A 87 -1.79 10.76 -13.85
CA SER A 87 -2.91 11.69 -14.03
C SER A 87 -3.46 12.13 -12.68
N PHE A 88 -3.57 11.22 -11.70
CA PHE A 88 -4.03 11.55 -10.36
C PHE A 88 -3.06 12.49 -9.64
N VAL A 89 -1.75 12.21 -9.63
CA VAL A 89 -0.73 13.07 -9.00
C VAL A 89 -0.81 14.50 -9.52
N LYS A 90 -0.95 14.67 -10.84
CA LYS A 90 -1.13 16.00 -11.44
C LYS A 90 -2.37 16.71 -10.89
N VAL A 91 -3.51 16.03 -10.84
CA VAL A 91 -4.77 16.61 -10.32
C VAL A 91 -4.68 16.87 -8.81
N ARG A 92 -3.99 16.01 -8.07
CA ARG A 92 -3.78 16.14 -6.64
C ARG A 92 -3.04 17.44 -6.34
N ASP A 93 -1.87 17.63 -6.94
CA ASP A 93 -0.99 18.76 -6.66
C ASP A 93 -1.57 20.09 -7.18
N GLN A 94 -2.35 20.05 -8.27
CA GLN A 94 -2.89 21.26 -8.89
C GLN A 94 -4.24 21.70 -8.32
N HIS A 95 -5.03 20.76 -7.78
CA HIS A 95 -6.43 21.02 -7.42
C HIS A 95 -6.79 20.46 -6.04
N LEU A 96 -6.65 19.15 -5.82
CA LEU A 96 -7.15 18.53 -4.58
C LEU A 96 -6.43 19.04 -3.34
N GLU A 97 -5.12 19.33 -3.42
CA GLU A 97 -4.39 19.85 -2.27
C GLU A 97 -4.99 21.17 -1.77
N GLY A 98 -5.27 22.12 -2.68
CA GLY A 98 -5.93 23.37 -2.33
C GLY A 98 -7.37 23.16 -1.85
N LEU A 99 -8.13 22.31 -2.54
CA LEU A 99 -9.51 21.98 -2.20
C LEU A 99 -9.66 21.32 -0.81
N LEU A 100 -8.63 20.58 -0.39
CA LEU A 100 -8.52 19.92 0.91
C LEU A 100 -7.67 20.73 1.91
N TYR A 101 -7.48 22.02 1.68
CA TYR A 101 -6.78 22.95 2.59
C TYR A 101 -5.36 22.48 2.99
N GLY A 102 -4.60 21.97 2.01
CA GLY A 102 -3.28 21.38 2.25
C GLY A 102 -3.35 20.02 2.94
N PHE A 103 -4.44 19.28 2.76
CA PHE A 103 -4.78 18.06 3.49
C PHE A 103 -5.01 18.26 5.00
N ASP A 104 -5.51 19.43 5.40
CA ASP A 104 -5.95 19.71 6.77
C ASP A 104 -7.34 19.05 7.00
N PRO A 105 -7.44 17.97 7.80
CA PRO A 105 -8.69 17.23 7.93
C PRO A 105 -9.78 18.03 8.67
N GLU A 106 -9.40 18.87 9.63
CA GLU A 106 -10.36 19.69 10.40
C GLU A 106 -10.99 20.74 9.49
N LYS A 107 -10.17 21.53 8.78
CA LYS A 107 -10.67 22.52 7.82
C LYS A 107 -11.48 21.88 6.70
N THR A 108 -11.01 20.75 6.18
CA THR A 108 -11.77 19.98 5.17
C THR A 108 -13.12 19.55 5.72
N HIS A 109 -13.19 19.04 6.96
CA HIS A 109 -14.44 18.61 7.55
C HIS A 109 -15.40 19.78 7.79
N THR A 110 -14.90 20.91 8.32
CA THR A 110 -15.68 22.14 8.48
C THR A 110 -16.26 22.63 7.15
N ALA A 111 -15.44 22.65 6.09
CA ALA A 111 -15.88 23.04 4.74
C ALA A 111 -16.97 22.11 4.17
N VAL A 112 -16.96 20.83 4.56
CA VAL A 112 -18.04 19.90 4.19
C VAL A 112 -19.33 20.22 4.97
N LEU A 113 -19.22 20.55 6.25
CA LEU A 113 -20.38 20.85 7.11
C LEU A 113 -21.06 22.18 6.74
N ASP A 114 -20.29 23.20 6.35
CA ASP A 114 -20.81 24.49 5.93
C ASP A 114 -21.23 24.55 4.45
N GLY A 115 -20.92 23.50 3.68
CA GLY A 115 -21.31 23.36 2.28
C GLY A 115 -20.38 24.05 1.28
N THR A 116 -19.25 24.62 1.72
CA THR A 116 -18.23 25.21 0.84
C THR A 116 -17.42 24.17 0.07
N LEU A 117 -17.35 22.93 0.58
CA LEU A 117 -16.81 21.77 -0.11
C LEU A 117 -17.89 20.69 -0.24
N THR A 118 -18.28 20.36 -1.47
CA THR A 118 -19.30 19.34 -1.74
C THR A 118 -18.69 18.03 -2.23
N LEU A 119 -19.51 16.97 -2.20
CA LEU A 119 -19.15 15.70 -2.83
C LEU A 119 -18.86 15.85 -4.33
N ALA A 120 -19.55 16.77 -5.02
CA ALA A 120 -19.40 16.99 -6.45
C ALA A 120 -18.02 17.58 -6.78
N ASP A 121 -17.56 18.54 -5.98
CA ASP A 121 -16.24 19.19 -6.14
C ASP A 121 -15.12 18.15 -6.05
N LEU A 122 -15.17 17.26 -5.05
CA LEU A 122 -14.20 16.16 -4.93
C LEU A 122 -14.34 15.16 -6.07
N ARG A 123 -15.57 14.85 -6.50
CA ARG A 123 -15.85 13.86 -7.53
C ARG A 123 -15.27 14.24 -8.89
N GLU A 124 -15.28 15.54 -9.21
CA GLU A 124 -14.74 16.09 -10.46
C GLU A 124 -13.26 15.72 -10.65
N HIS A 125 -12.51 15.70 -9.55
CA HIS A 125 -11.08 15.41 -9.54
C HIS A 125 -10.74 13.91 -9.40
N LEU A 126 -11.74 13.05 -9.18
CA LEU A 126 -11.57 11.61 -8.95
C LEU A 126 -12.19 10.78 -10.07
N SER A 127 -11.70 10.94 -11.30
CA SER A 127 -12.26 10.28 -12.50
C SER A 127 -12.40 8.75 -12.40
N GLY A 128 -13.23 8.13 -13.25
CA GLY A 128 -13.41 6.66 -13.28
C GLY A 128 -14.53 6.13 -12.38
N GLN A 129 -14.72 4.80 -12.38
CA GLN A 129 -15.90 4.13 -11.80
C GLN A 129 -15.98 4.24 -10.27
N SER A 130 -14.84 4.27 -9.56
CA SER A 130 -14.81 4.35 -8.10
C SER A 130 -14.94 5.78 -7.55
N GLY A 131 -14.92 6.81 -8.40
CA GLY A 131 -14.78 8.20 -7.97
C GLY A 131 -15.80 8.72 -6.96
N THR A 132 -17.07 8.32 -7.09
CA THR A 132 -18.07 8.72 -6.11
C THR A 132 -17.83 8.04 -4.76
N GLY A 133 -17.39 6.78 -4.78
CA GLY A 133 -17.01 6.04 -3.57
C GLY A 133 -15.77 6.64 -2.90
N ASP A 134 -14.74 6.94 -3.70
CA ASP A 134 -13.49 7.53 -3.21
C ASP A 134 -13.73 8.94 -2.64
N ALA A 135 -14.53 9.78 -3.30
CA ALA A 135 -14.90 11.10 -2.79
C ALA A 135 -15.64 11.02 -1.43
N LYS A 136 -16.60 10.10 -1.30
CA LYS A 136 -17.28 9.83 -0.02
C LYS A 136 -16.31 9.32 1.05
N ALA A 137 -15.33 8.52 0.65
CA ALA A 137 -14.30 8.02 1.56
C ALA A 137 -13.40 9.14 2.07
N ILE A 138 -12.95 10.06 1.21
CA ILE A 138 -12.16 11.24 1.60
C ILE A 138 -12.92 12.10 2.62
N ILE A 139 -14.20 12.37 2.41
CA ILE A 139 -15.03 13.10 3.38
C ILE A 139 -15.10 12.37 4.73
N ARG A 140 -15.27 11.04 4.71
CA ARG A 140 -15.28 10.24 5.94
C ARG A 140 -13.94 10.25 6.67
N TRP A 141 -12.83 10.25 5.92
CA TRP A 141 -11.48 10.39 6.47
C TRP A 141 -11.28 11.74 7.15
N ALA A 142 -11.69 12.84 6.52
CA ALA A 142 -11.62 14.18 7.13
C ALA A 142 -12.37 14.22 8.47
N LYS A 143 -13.59 13.67 8.52
CA LYS A 143 -14.36 13.55 9.76
C LYS A 143 -13.62 12.68 10.80
N LEU A 144 -13.22 11.47 10.43
CA LEU A 144 -12.55 10.52 11.32
C LEU A 144 -11.33 11.15 11.99
N LEU A 145 -10.49 11.83 11.22
CA LEU A 145 -9.27 12.47 11.71
C LEU A 145 -9.55 13.75 12.51
N THR A 146 -10.68 14.42 12.27
CA THR A 146 -11.13 15.54 13.12
C THR A 146 -11.60 15.02 14.48
N ASP A 147 -12.35 13.92 14.50
CA ASP A 147 -12.84 13.30 15.74
C ASP A 147 -11.72 12.63 16.55
N GLN A 148 -10.57 12.30 15.91
CA GLN A 148 -9.48 11.52 16.49
C GLN A 148 -8.13 12.25 16.37
N PRO A 149 -7.80 13.21 17.26
CA PRO A 149 -6.59 14.05 17.16
C PRO A 149 -5.25 13.31 17.13
N ASN A 150 -5.20 12.04 17.58
CA ASN A 150 -4.01 11.19 17.55
C ASN A 150 -4.28 9.84 16.87
N TYR A 151 -4.91 9.87 15.69
CA TYR A 151 -5.30 8.64 14.98
C TYR A 151 -4.10 7.74 14.65
N TYR A 152 -2.95 8.31 14.26
CA TYR A 152 -1.77 7.48 13.98
C TYR A 152 -1.23 6.76 15.23
N GLY A 153 -1.31 7.39 16.41
CA GLY A 153 -0.99 6.72 17.67
C GLY A 153 -1.82 5.46 17.91
N GLN A 154 -3.08 5.46 17.48
CA GLN A 154 -3.97 4.29 17.55
C GLN A 154 -3.53 3.18 16.59
N ILE A 155 -3.14 3.53 15.35
CA ILE A 155 -2.53 2.56 14.41
C ILE A 155 -1.31 1.89 15.05
N LEU A 156 -0.42 2.66 15.68
CA LEU A 156 0.77 2.12 16.34
C LEU A 156 0.43 1.23 17.53
N ALA A 157 -0.60 1.56 18.31
CA ALA A 157 -1.03 0.72 19.41
C ALA A 157 -1.58 -0.63 18.93
N ILE A 158 -2.38 -0.63 17.86
CA ILE A 158 -2.85 -1.87 17.23
C ILE A 158 -1.67 -2.69 16.71
N ALA A 159 -0.69 -2.04 16.07
CA ALA A 159 0.50 -2.72 15.57
C ALA A 159 1.32 -3.35 16.71
N ARG A 160 1.50 -2.65 17.84
CA ARG A 160 2.17 -3.21 19.03
C ARG A 160 1.40 -4.39 19.60
N ALA A 161 0.08 -4.29 19.69
CA ALA A 161 -0.77 -5.41 20.13
C ALA A 161 -0.66 -6.65 19.22
N VAL A 162 -0.46 -6.47 17.90
CA VAL A 162 -0.18 -7.57 16.97
C VAL A 162 1.18 -8.22 17.28
N VAL A 163 2.21 -7.41 17.56
CA VAL A 163 3.56 -7.90 17.95
C VAL A 163 3.48 -8.69 19.25
N ASP A 164 2.82 -8.16 20.27
CA ASP A 164 2.68 -8.82 21.57
C ASP A 164 1.87 -10.12 21.45
N LEU A 165 0.81 -10.13 20.63
CA LEU A 165 0.04 -11.34 20.36
C LEU A 165 0.87 -12.42 19.65
N ALA A 166 1.79 -12.02 18.76
CA ALA A 166 2.68 -12.95 18.08
C ALA A 166 3.78 -13.48 19.00
N ALA A 167 4.28 -12.65 19.92
CA ALA A 167 5.23 -13.05 20.96
C ALA A 167 4.61 -14.07 21.93
N ASP A 168 3.34 -13.89 22.34
CA ASP A 168 2.62 -14.87 23.16
C ASP A 168 2.53 -16.26 22.50
N ALA A 169 2.59 -16.31 21.17
CA ALA A 169 2.55 -17.54 20.39
C ALA A 169 3.95 -18.10 20.06
N ASP A 170 5.02 -17.57 20.67
CA ASP A 170 6.44 -17.91 20.42
C ASP A 170 6.84 -17.82 18.94
N HIS A 171 6.24 -16.85 18.24
CA HIS A 171 6.41 -16.63 16.81
C HIS A 171 6.56 -15.13 16.52
N PRO A 172 7.72 -14.53 16.83
CA PRO A 172 7.94 -13.11 16.60
C PRO A 172 7.69 -12.74 15.13
N LEU A 173 7.14 -11.55 14.92
CA LEU A 173 6.87 -10.99 13.59
C LEU A 173 8.00 -10.06 13.17
N ASP A 174 8.44 -10.21 11.94
CA ASP A 174 9.19 -9.18 11.23
C ASP A 174 8.26 -8.02 10.79
N ASN A 175 8.86 -6.92 10.34
CA ASN A 175 8.16 -5.68 10.03
C ASN A 175 7.19 -5.84 8.84
N GLU A 176 7.54 -6.64 7.85
CA GLU A 176 6.70 -6.87 6.67
C GLU A 176 5.47 -7.72 6.98
N HIS A 177 5.60 -8.77 7.80
CA HIS A 177 4.45 -9.53 8.25
C HIS A 177 3.57 -8.69 9.18
N LEU A 178 4.16 -7.82 10.00
CA LEU A 178 3.41 -6.87 10.82
C LEU A 178 2.57 -5.93 9.95
N MET A 179 3.13 -5.36 8.88
CA MET A 179 2.38 -4.51 7.95
C MET A 179 1.21 -5.27 7.30
N MET A 180 1.41 -6.52 6.90
CA MET A 180 0.35 -7.37 6.36
C MET A 180 -0.77 -7.65 7.38
N CYS A 181 -0.41 -7.94 8.63
CA CYS A 181 -1.36 -8.12 9.72
C CYS A 181 -2.14 -6.84 9.99
N LEU A 182 -1.47 -5.69 10.04
CA LEU A 182 -2.09 -4.40 10.28
C LEU A 182 -3.06 -4.03 9.16
N ALA A 183 -2.66 -4.15 7.89
CA ALA A 183 -3.55 -3.94 6.74
C ALA A 183 -4.74 -4.91 6.75
N GLY A 184 -4.52 -6.16 7.14
CA GLY A 184 -5.57 -7.17 7.25
C GLY A 184 -6.58 -6.86 8.35
N TYR A 185 -6.10 -6.41 9.50
CA TYR A 185 -6.92 -6.02 10.64
C TYR A 185 -7.76 -4.77 10.33
N LEU A 186 -7.12 -3.71 9.83
CA LEU A 186 -7.74 -2.39 9.64
C LEU A 186 -8.81 -2.33 8.54
N ILE A 187 -8.96 -3.35 7.69
CA ILE A 187 -10.03 -3.41 6.66
C ILE A 187 -11.32 -4.05 7.18
N ALA A 188 -11.19 -4.96 8.12
CA ALA A 188 -12.35 -5.63 8.72
C ALA A 188 -12.02 -6.05 10.15
N PRO A 189 -11.87 -5.08 11.07
CA PRO A 189 -11.52 -5.37 12.46
C PRO A 189 -12.54 -6.36 13.05
N PRO A 190 -12.11 -7.54 13.54
CA PRO A 190 -13.05 -8.51 14.08
C PRO A 190 -13.70 -7.97 15.36
N ARG A 191 -14.96 -8.34 15.60
CA ARG A 191 -15.69 -7.92 16.81
C ARG A 191 -15.06 -8.41 18.12
N ARG A 192 -14.32 -9.51 18.06
CA ARG A 192 -13.56 -10.08 19.16
C ARG A 192 -12.18 -10.43 18.62
N TRP A 193 -11.15 -9.75 19.11
CA TRP A 193 -9.79 -9.99 18.66
C TRP A 193 -8.93 -10.45 19.85
N PRO A 194 -8.16 -11.55 19.73
CA PRO A 194 -7.27 -11.99 20.81
C PRO A 194 -6.25 -10.94 21.26
N GLY A 195 -5.86 -10.03 20.35
CA GLY A 195 -4.96 -8.93 20.66
C GLY A 195 -5.60 -7.78 21.45
N ASP A 196 -6.93 -7.77 21.64
CA ASP A 196 -7.60 -6.73 22.45
C ASP A 196 -7.07 -6.69 23.90
N LYS A 197 -6.51 -7.80 24.41
CA LYS A 197 -5.87 -7.86 25.74
C LYS A 197 -4.59 -7.02 25.85
N HIS A 198 -3.99 -6.64 24.73
CA HIS A 198 -2.75 -5.86 24.63
C HIS A 198 -3.00 -4.40 24.24
N ILE A 199 -4.25 -4.02 23.98
CA ILE A 199 -4.63 -2.63 23.69
C ILE A 199 -5.03 -1.95 25.01
N ASP A 200 -4.47 -0.77 25.27
CA ASP A 200 -4.85 0.05 26.43
C ASP A 200 -6.33 0.52 26.35
N THR A 201 -6.98 0.60 27.50
CA THR A 201 -8.39 0.93 27.68
C THR A 201 -8.85 2.24 27.02
N ASP A 202 -7.97 3.23 26.89
CA ASP A 202 -8.30 4.51 26.25
C ASP A 202 -8.44 4.40 24.72
N ILE A 203 -7.85 3.36 24.11
CA ILE A 203 -8.00 3.03 22.67
C ILE A 203 -9.17 2.07 22.43
N LEU A 204 -9.61 1.35 23.48
CA LEU A 204 -10.76 0.44 23.45
C LEU A 204 -12.13 1.15 23.33
N LEU A 205 -12.19 2.48 23.39
CA LEU A 205 -13.44 3.24 23.20
C LEU A 205 -13.94 3.31 21.75
N MET A 206 -13.12 2.87 20.78
CA MET A 206 -13.50 2.82 19.37
C MET A 206 -14.28 1.56 19.04
N THR A 207 -15.39 1.72 18.31
CA THR A 207 -16.07 0.56 17.73
C THR A 207 -15.20 -0.06 16.63
N PRO A 208 -15.38 -1.34 16.28
CA PRO A 208 -14.68 -1.95 15.14
C PRO A 208 -14.84 -1.15 13.83
N ARG A 209 -15.92 -0.37 13.69
CA ARG A 209 -16.17 0.48 12.52
C ARG A 209 -15.30 1.74 12.52
N ASP A 210 -14.95 2.26 13.69
CA ASP A 210 -14.08 3.45 13.82
C ASP A 210 -12.60 3.08 13.55
N ARG A 211 -12.26 1.80 13.69
CA ARG A 211 -10.94 1.24 13.36
C ARG A 211 -10.79 0.85 11.88
N ASP A 212 -11.86 0.87 11.09
CA ASP A 212 -11.84 0.60 9.65
C ASP A 212 -11.14 1.75 8.89
N LEU A 213 -10.64 1.46 7.68
CA LEU A 213 -10.09 2.45 6.75
C LEU A 213 -11.15 2.83 5.71
N PRO A 214 -11.80 4.00 5.83
CA PRO A 214 -12.92 4.37 4.97
C PRO A 214 -12.62 4.20 3.48
N GLY A 215 -13.40 3.34 2.82
CA GLY A 215 -13.38 3.15 1.37
C GLY A 215 -12.21 2.31 0.84
N MET A 216 -11.41 1.71 1.72
CA MET A 216 -10.27 0.90 1.31
C MET A 216 -10.61 -0.60 1.31
N GLY A 217 -9.98 -1.34 0.40
CA GLY A 217 -9.81 -2.80 0.52
C GLY A 217 -8.34 -3.11 0.78
N TYR A 218 -7.99 -4.39 0.97
CA TYR A 218 -6.63 -4.78 1.39
C TYR A 218 -5.47 -4.17 0.57
N PRO A 219 -5.51 -4.13 -0.78
CA PRO A 219 -4.44 -3.46 -1.53
C PRO A 219 -4.36 -1.95 -1.26
N LEU A 220 -5.48 -1.26 -1.05
CA LEU A 220 -5.46 0.17 -0.73
C LEU A 220 -5.02 0.43 0.71
N ALA A 221 -5.34 -0.45 1.66
CA ALA A 221 -4.78 -0.38 3.01
C ALA A 221 -3.26 -0.55 2.99
N SER A 222 -2.74 -1.47 2.19
CA SER A 222 -1.31 -1.62 1.98
C SER A 222 -0.69 -0.36 1.36
N GLU A 223 -1.32 0.21 0.33
CA GLU A 223 -0.88 1.50 -0.24
C GLU A 223 -0.86 2.62 0.80
N PHE A 224 -1.91 2.72 1.61
CA PHE A 224 -2.03 3.72 2.67
C PHE A 224 -0.88 3.61 3.67
N LEU A 225 -0.55 2.40 4.14
CA LEU A 225 0.57 2.18 5.05
C LEU A 225 1.92 2.46 4.36
N ARG A 226 2.09 2.13 3.07
CA ARG A 226 3.30 2.46 2.31
C ARG A 226 3.49 3.96 2.12
N ASN A 227 2.41 4.71 1.95
CA ASN A 227 2.43 6.18 1.96
C ASN A 227 2.72 6.77 3.35
N LEU A 228 2.71 5.94 4.40
CA LEU A 228 3.21 6.22 5.75
C LEU A 228 4.55 5.52 6.00
N HIS A 229 5.27 5.19 4.93
CA HIS A 229 6.62 4.63 4.93
C HIS A 229 6.76 3.27 5.63
N TRP A 230 5.66 2.52 5.76
CA TRP A 230 5.73 1.11 6.13
C TRP A 230 6.28 0.28 4.98
N ASN A 231 7.26 -0.57 5.27
CA ASN A 231 7.77 -1.51 4.28
C ASN A 231 6.76 -2.64 4.05
N GLY A 232 6.48 -2.90 2.78
CA GLY A 232 5.71 -4.06 2.39
C GLY A 232 5.16 -3.97 0.99
N PHE A 233 4.24 -4.89 0.70
CA PHE A 233 3.80 -5.22 -0.64
C PHE A 233 2.30 -4.96 -0.81
N LYS A 234 1.92 -4.38 -1.95
CA LYS A 234 0.56 -4.12 -2.39
C LYS A 234 0.26 -5.00 -3.61
N PRO A 235 -0.20 -6.24 -3.42
CA PRO A 235 -0.47 -7.15 -4.53
C PRO A 235 -1.74 -6.73 -5.29
N ASP A 236 -1.62 -5.74 -6.17
CA ASP A 236 -2.68 -5.31 -7.05
C ASP A 236 -2.86 -6.29 -8.24
N ARG A 237 -3.74 -5.96 -9.18
CA ARG A 237 -4.00 -6.81 -10.35
C ARG A 237 -2.79 -6.96 -11.29
N HIS A 238 -1.92 -5.94 -11.38
CA HIS A 238 -0.75 -5.96 -12.25
C HIS A 238 0.30 -6.89 -11.64
N ILE A 239 0.60 -6.69 -10.37
CA ILE A 239 1.56 -7.47 -9.60
C ILE A 239 1.11 -8.91 -9.47
N THR A 240 -0.12 -9.16 -9.01
CA THR A 240 -0.62 -10.52 -8.82
C THR A 240 -0.55 -11.33 -10.12
N ARG A 241 -0.89 -10.72 -11.26
CA ARG A 241 -0.81 -11.39 -12.55
C ARG A 241 0.62 -11.80 -12.90
N LEU A 242 1.60 -10.93 -12.67
CA LEU A 242 3.01 -11.23 -12.94
C LEU A 242 3.55 -12.30 -12.00
N LEU A 243 3.26 -12.22 -10.69
CA LEU A 243 3.65 -13.26 -9.73
C LEU A 243 3.07 -14.63 -10.08
N ARG A 244 1.82 -14.68 -10.57
CA ARG A 244 1.19 -15.93 -11.03
C ARG A 244 1.90 -16.54 -12.24
N LEU A 245 2.52 -15.72 -13.08
CA LEU A 245 3.22 -16.13 -14.28
C LEU A 245 4.65 -16.61 -13.95
N TRP A 246 5.36 -15.85 -13.11
CA TRP A 246 6.78 -16.07 -12.87
C TRP A 246 7.09 -17.14 -11.82
N VAL A 247 6.27 -17.22 -10.76
CA VAL A 247 6.51 -18.11 -9.60
C VAL A 247 5.21 -18.84 -9.17
N PRO A 248 4.52 -19.56 -10.07
CA PRO A 248 3.29 -20.26 -9.72
C PRO A 248 3.47 -21.27 -8.56
N GLU A 249 4.66 -21.84 -8.41
CA GLU A 249 5.01 -22.84 -7.40
C GLU A 249 5.06 -22.27 -5.97
N PHE A 250 5.25 -20.95 -5.80
CA PHE A 250 5.28 -20.32 -4.47
C PHE A 250 3.89 -20.29 -3.81
N ARG A 251 2.80 -20.54 -4.58
CA ARG A 251 1.43 -20.48 -4.08
C ARG A 251 1.17 -21.42 -2.91
N ASP A 252 1.76 -22.60 -2.94
CA ASP A 252 1.58 -23.61 -1.91
C ASP A 252 2.61 -23.44 -0.79
N THR A 253 3.81 -22.94 -1.11
CA THR A 253 4.89 -22.69 -0.14
C THR A 253 4.50 -21.65 0.91
N VAL A 254 3.69 -20.64 0.55
CA VAL A 254 3.32 -19.55 1.47
C VAL A 254 2.07 -19.83 2.31
N GLU A 255 1.29 -20.90 2.03
CA GLU A 255 0.03 -21.18 2.74
C GLU A 255 0.17 -21.31 4.27
N PRO A 256 1.20 -21.97 4.83
CA PRO A 256 1.37 -22.02 6.28
C PRO A 256 1.51 -20.62 6.91
N ASN A 257 2.21 -19.72 6.24
CA ASN A 257 2.33 -18.32 6.69
C ASN A 257 1.00 -17.57 6.52
N VAL A 258 0.24 -17.81 5.44
CA VAL A 258 -1.11 -17.25 5.28
C VAL A 258 -2.00 -17.65 6.46
N ASP A 259 -2.01 -18.92 6.85
CA ASP A 259 -2.82 -19.42 7.96
C ASP A 259 -2.40 -18.83 9.31
N ARG A 260 -1.08 -18.68 9.52
CA ARG A 260 -0.52 -18.01 10.70
C ARG A 260 -0.99 -16.56 10.79
N LEU A 261 -0.79 -15.77 9.74
CA LEU A 261 -1.16 -14.35 9.73
C LEU A 261 -2.68 -14.16 9.84
N CYS A 262 -3.49 -15.00 9.20
CA CYS A 262 -4.95 -15.01 9.37
C CYS A 262 -5.36 -15.20 10.84
N THR A 263 -4.65 -16.07 11.57
CA THR A 263 -4.93 -16.34 12.98
C THR A 263 -4.62 -15.13 13.85
N LEU A 264 -3.49 -14.45 13.61
CA LEU A 264 -3.13 -13.21 14.29
C LEU A 264 -4.12 -12.08 14.00
N ILE A 265 -4.61 -11.97 12.76
CA ILE A 265 -5.61 -10.97 12.36
C ILE A 265 -7.00 -11.28 12.95
N GLY A 266 -7.28 -12.55 13.26
CA GLY A 266 -8.60 -13.00 13.72
C GLY A 266 -9.63 -13.14 12.58
N SER A 267 -9.18 -13.32 11.34
CA SER A 267 -10.05 -13.44 10.15
C SER A 267 -9.48 -14.42 9.14
N ARG A 268 -10.35 -15.14 8.43
CA ARG A 268 -9.97 -16.15 7.43
C ARG A 268 -10.71 -15.99 6.09
N ASN A 269 -11.27 -14.81 5.84
CA ASN A 269 -12.04 -14.58 4.62
C ASN A 269 -11.15 -14.70 3.37
N GLN A 270 -11.76 -15.09 2.24
CA GLN A 270 -11.03 -15.41 1.02
C GLN A 270 -10.24 -14.22 0.47
N SER A 271 -10.76 -13.00 0.59
CA SER A 271 -10.08 -11.79 0.12
C SER A 271 -8.83 -11.49 0.93
N LEU A 272 -8.86 -11.71 2.26
CA LEU A 272 -7.69 -11.59 3.13
C LEU A 272 -6.63 -12.63 2.75
N ARG A 273 -7.03 -13.91 2.65
CA ARG A 273 -6.11 -15.00 2.26
C ARG A 273 -5.43 -14.70 0.93
N TYR A 274 -6.21 -14.20 -0.04
CA TYR A 274 -5.70 -13.82 -1.34
C TYR A 274 -4.66 -12.69 -1.25
N PHE A 275 -4.97 -11.63 -0.50
CA PHE A 275 -4.03 -10.53 -0.25
C PHE A 275 -2.73 -11.05 0.39
N LEU A 276 -2.83 -11.75 1.52
CA LEU A 276 -1.68 -12.30 2.24
C LEU A 276 -0.81 -13.19 1.35
N LYS A 277 -1.44 -14.09 0.57
CA LYS A 277 -0.73 -14.98 -0.34
C LYS A 277 0.18 -14.22 -1.30
N TYR A 278 -0.34 -13.23 -2.01
CA TYR A 278 0.46 -12.51 -3.00
C TYR A 278 1.43 -11.50 -2.39
N SER A 279 1.13 -10.95 -1.20
CA SER A 279 2.09 -10.18 -0.43
C SER A 279 3.29 -11.04 -0.01
N LEU A 280 3.04 -12.25 0.50
CA LEU A 280 4.08 -13.21 0.90
C LEU A 280 4.92 -13.70 -0.29
N ILE A 281 4.29 -13.98 -1.44
CA ILE A 281 5.02 -14.33 -2.66
C ILE A 281 5.93 -13.17 -3.08
N GLY A 282 5.44 -11.92 -3.04
CA GLY A 282 6.25 -10.73 -3.32
C GLY A 282 7.44 -10.58 -2.38
N VAL A 283 7.23 -10.75 -1.08
CA VAL A 283 8.30 -10.76 -0.06
C VAL A 283 9.33 -11.85 -0.37
N ALA A 284 8.89 -13.07 -0.66
CA ALA A 284 9.78 -14.21 -0.88
C ALA A 284 10.74 -14.00 -2.06
N ILE A 285 10.27 -13.36 -3.14
CA ILE A 285 11.11 -13.05 -4.32
C ILE A 285 11.92 -11.76 -4.19
N THR A 286 11.71 -10.95 -3.15
CA THR A 286 12.45 -9.69 -2.99
C THR A 286 13.90 -9.98 -2.53
N PRO A 287 14.93 -9.44 -3.20
CA PRO A 287 16.33 -9.78 -2.92
C PRO A 287 16.92 -9.06 -1.70
N ASP A 288 16.51 -7.82 -1.42
CA ASP A 288 17.19 -6.90 -0.51
C ASP A 288 16.35 -6.47 0.70
N GLY A 289 15.18 -7.09 0.89
CA GLY A 289 14.22 -6.70 1.94
C GLY A 289 13.49 -5.39 1.68
N ASN A 290 13.75 -4.68 0.57
CA ASN A 290 13.03 -3.46 0.21
C ASN A 290 11.76 -3.79 -0.58
N TYR A 291 10.76 -4.31 0.13
CA TYR A 291 9.52 -4.83 -0.45
C TYR A 291 8.73 -3.75 -1.20
N SER A 292 8.75 -2.51 -0.71
CA SER A 292 8.11 -1.38 -1.42
C SER A 292 8.83 -1.00 -2.71
N ARG A 293 10.16 -1.12 -2.78
CA ARG A 293 10.89 -0.97 -4.05
C ARG A 293 10.53 -2.10 -5.03
N ALA A 294 10.59 -3.36 -4.58
CA ALA A 294 10.22 -4.50 -5.41
C ALA A 294 8.80 -4.36 -5.97
N ASP A 295 7.83 -4.02 -5.12
CA ASP A 295 6.44 -3.78 -5.51
C ASP A 295 6.33 -2.72 -6.61
N ASN A 296 6.97 -1.56 -6.40
CA ASN A 296 6.95 -0.45 -7.36
C ASN A 296 7.56 -0.84 -8.71
N LEU A 297 8.64 -1.60 -8.71
CA LEU A 297 9.29 -2.07 -9.93
C LEU A 297 8.41 -3.07 -10.69
N ILE A 298 7.86 -4.08 -10.00
CA ILE A 298 6.95 -5.07 -10.61
C ILE A 298 5.69 -4.37 -11.13
N TRP A 299 5.14 -3.43 -10.38
CA TRP A 299 3.99 -2.65 -10.79
C TRP A 299 4.29 -1.82 -12.05
N MET A 300 5.41 -1.09 -12.10
CA MET A 300 5.82 -0.32 -13.28
C MET A 300 5.97 -1.23 -14.50
N LEU A 301 6.63 -2.37 -14.33
CA LEU A 301 6.76 -3.37 -15.38
C LEU A 301 5.39 -3.80 -15.91
N GLY A 302 4.47 -4.20 -15.02
CA GLY A 302 3.12 -4.67 -15.38
C GLY A 302 2.18 -3.58 -15.91
N ALA A 303 2.43 -2.31 -15.60
CA ALA A 303 1.63 -1.18 -16.06
C ALA A 303 2.11 -0.63 -17.42
N TYR A 304 3.43 -0.66 -17.67
CA TYR A 304 4.02 -0.01 -18.84
C TYR A 304 4.50 -0.98 -19.92
N LEU A 305 5.08 -2.13 -19.55
CA LEU A 305 5.71 -3.06 -20.48
C LEU A 305 4.94 -4.38 -20.57
N GLU A 306 4.91 -5.15 -19.48
CA GLU A 306 4.33 -6.49 -19.37
C GLU A 306 2.81 -6.42 -19.16
N LYS A 307 2.10 -5.85 -20.13
CA LYS A 307 0.64 -5.65 -20.06
C LYS A 307 -0.11 -6.97 -20.20
N LYS A 308 -1.31 -7.02 -19.63
CA LYS A 308 -2.23 -8.17 -19.75
C LYS A 308 -2.36 -8.61 -21.21
N THR A 309 -2.20 -9.91 -21.46
CA THR A 309 -2.22 -10.59 -22.78
C THR A 309 -1.11 -10.18 -23.75
N LYS A 310 -0.07 -9.51 -23.27
CA LYS A 310 1.10 -9.06 -24.03
C LYS A 310 2.38 -9.27 -23.23
N GLU A 311 2.34 -10.20 -22.29
CA GLU A 311 3.49 -10.58 -21.48
C GLU A 311 4.55 -11.25 -22.35
N SER A 312 5.81 -10.90 -22.14
CA SER A 312 6.95 -11.50 -22.80
C SER A 312 7.37 -12.82 -22.13
N ASN A 313 8.29 -13.55 -22.77
CA ASN A 313 8.92 -14.74 -22.19
C ASN A 313 10.18 -14.43 -21.38
N VAL A 314 10.45 -13.15 -21.08
CA VAL A 314 11.63 -12.72 -20.30
C VAL A 314 11.52 -13.29 -18.89
N GLN A 315 12.61 -13.89 -18.41
CA GLN A 315 12.71 -14.47 -17.07
C GLN A 315 13.24 -13.41 -16.11
N TYR A 316 12.32 -12.72 -15.42
CA TYR A 316 12.68 -11.70 -14.42
C TYR A 316 13.05 -12.29 -13.05
N ILE A 317 12.92 -13.61 -12.89
CA ILE A 317 13.19 -14.33 -11.65
C ILE A 317 14.36 -15.30 -11.90
N HIS A 318 15.38 -15.22 -11.05
CA HIS A 318 16.57 -16.06 -11.10
C HIS A 318 16.76 -16.87 -9.82
N ASP A 319 17.52 -17.95 -9.95
CA ASP A 319 17.82 -18.95 -8.93
C ASP A 319 18.91 -18.52 -7.93
#